data_AF-A0A6N7LXQ0-F1
#
_entry.id   AF-A0A6N7LXQ0-F1
#
_cell.length_a   1.000
_cell.length_b   1.000
_cell.length_c   1.000
_cell.angle_alpha   90.00
_cell.angle_beta   90.00
_cell.angle_gamma   90.00
#
_symmetry.space_group_name_H-M   'P 1'
#
loop_
_entity.id
_entity.type
_entity.pdbx_description
1 polymer ?
#
loop_
_entity_poly.entity_id
_entity_poly.type
_entity_poly.pdbx_seq_one_letter_code
_entity_poly.pdbx_strand_id
1 'polypeptide(L)'
;MKIFVTVSLIFFSAIFCFAKESSPILYNSFDGIPIGAKPGGMGEAFVALVDNADAPYWNPAGLIFLESNLSTFMFDLARSGPKGEDVVGKEPLQGKRFTYLSFCSSLGALSWRPLSNFREEDSVLYSEREININKYTLSFAIPYSPKVSFGMNISYLHGSLGIAQEVPSPQANISTGNGWGLDWGLIYTHSPLLKMGISLENGPAYIYWSDYRSDRLPLNLRVGMG
;
A
#
# COMPACT_ATOMS: atom_id res chain seq x y z
N MET A 1 -24.56 29.77 -38.32
CA MET A 1 -23.56 30.62 -37.62
C MET A 1 -23.36 30.24 -36.15
N LYS A 2 -24.42 30.06 -35.34
CA LYS A 2 -24.30 29.69 -33.91
C LYS A 2 -23.54 28.37 -33.66
N ILE A 3 -23.84 27.31 -34.41
CA ILE A 3 -23.18 26.00 -34.28
C ILE A 3 -21.68 26.06 -34.57
N PHE A 4 -21.26 26.86 -35.55
CA PHE A 4 -19.85 27.00 -35.92
C PHE A 4 -19.03 27.68 -34.82
N VAL A 5 -19.63 28.67 -34.14
CA VAL A 5 -19.03 29.35 -32.99
C VAL A 5 -18.91 28.40 -31.79
N THR A 6 -19.93 27.58 -31.53
CA THR A 6 -19.89 26.61 -30.41
C THR A 6 -18.85 25.51 -30.63
N VAL A 7 -18.76 24.96 -31.86
CA VAL A 7 -17.74 23.96 -32.21
C VAL A 7 -16.33 24.55 -32.13
N SER A 8 -16.15 25.79 -32.55
CA SER A 8 -14.86 26.48 -32.44
C SER A 8 -14.47 26.77 -30.98
N LEU A 9 -15.43 27.06 -30.09
CA LEU A 9 -15.17 27.29 -28.67
C LEU A 9 -14.75 25.99 -27.95
N ILE A 10 -15.37 24.86 -28.31
CA ILE A 10 -15.01 23.54 -27.79
C ILE A 10 -13.60 23.15 -28.24
N PHE A 11 -13.27 23.35 -29.52
CA PHE A 11 -11.91 23.13 -30.04
C PHE A 11 -10.87 24.04 -29.37
N PHE A 12 -11.20 25.28 -29.05
CA PHE A 12 -10.28 26.20 -28.37
C PHE A 12 -10.06 25.85 -26.89
N SER A 13 -11.09 25.35 -26.19
CA SER A 13 -10.96 24.88 -24.80
C SER A 13 -10.13 23.60 -24.67
N ALA A 14 -10.08 22.76 -25.71
CA ALA A 14 -9.31 21.51 -25.71
C ALA A 14 -7.79 21.74 -25.81
N ILE A 15 -7.35 22.92 -26.28
CA ILE A 15 -5.92 23.25 -26.49
C ILE A 15 -5.20 23.55 -25.15
N PHE A 16 -5.93 23.86 -24.07
CA PHE A 16 -5.34 24.20 -22.77
C PHE A 16 -5.30 23.03 -21.77
N CYS A 17 -5.55 21.79 -22.22
CA CYS A 17 -5.41 20.61 -21.36
C CYS A 17 -3.95 20.14 -21.36
N PHE A 18 -3.11 20.78 -20.54
CA PHE A 18 -1.77 20.23 -20.26
C PHE A 18 -1.93 18.99 -19.38
N ALA A 19 -1.73 17.81 -19.99
CA ALA A 19 -1.63 16.58 -19.23
C ALA A 19 -0.38 16.65 -18.35
N LYS A 20 -0.54 16.42 -17.04
CA LYS A 20 0.62 16.26 -16.14
C LYS A 20 1.50 15.12 -16.65
N GLU A 21 2.78 15.17 -16.31
CA GLU A 21 3.70 14.08 -16.61
C GLU A 21 3.36 12.83 -15.81
N SER A 22 3.77 11.65 -16.30
CA SER A 22 3.68 10.42 -15.47
C SER A 22 4.58 10.56 -14.26
N SER A 23 4.15 10.05 -13.11
CA SER A 23 5.06 9.96 -11.98
C SER A 23 6.20 8.97 -12.33
N PRO A 24 7.44 9.25 -11.91
CA PRO A 24 8.58 8.34 -12.06
C PRO A 24 8.60 7.28 -10.94
N ILE A 25 7.44 6.74 -10.60
CA ILE A 25 7.26 5.70 -9.57
C ILE A 25 7.15 4.34 -10.27
N LEU A 26 7.89 3.36 -9.78
CA LEU A 26 7.84 2.01 -10.32
C LEU A 26 6.60 1.28 -9.77
N TYR A 27 6.06 0.36 -10.57
CA TYR A 27 4.88 -0.42 -10.20
C TYR A 27 5.05 -1.19 -8.87
N ASN A 28 6.26 -1.72 -8.63
CA ASN A 28 6.59 -2.47 -7.41
C ASN A 28 6.84 -1.57 -6.18
N SER A 29 6.92 -0.25 -6.34
CA SER A 29 7.06 0.68 -5.20
C SER A 29 5.82 0.69 -4.30
N PHE A 30 4.69 0.13 -4.73
CA PHE A 30 3.46 0.08 -3.95
C PHE A 30 3.28 -1.22 -3.13
N ASP A 31 4.15 -2.22 -3.32
CA ASP A 31 3.96 -3.55 -2.75
C ASP A 31 4.22 -3.60 -1.23
N GLY A 32 5.20 -2.81 -0.75
CA GLY A 32 5.64 -2.84 0.64
C GLY A 32 6.22 -4.19 1.06
N ILE A 33 6.39 -4.36 2.37
CA ILE A 33 6.90 -5.61 2.95
C ILE A 33 5.68 -6.48 3.36
N PRO A 34 5.72 -7.81 3.14
CA PRO A 34 4.72 -8.74 3.66
C PRO A 34 4.64 -8.69 5.19
N ILE A 35 3.44 -8.77 5.75
CA ILE A 35 3.20 -8.54 7.19
C ILE A 35 3.03 -9.85 7.96
N GLY A 36 3.62 -9.91 9.15
CA GLY A 36 3.36 -10.94 10.14
C GLY A 36 4.35 -12.11 10.09
N ALA A 37 4.87 -12.48 11.27
CA ALA A 37 5.83 -13.59 11.39
C ALA A 37 5.20 -14.96 11.10
N LYS A 38 3.94 -15.18 11.51
CA LYS A 38 3.18 -16.42 11.23
C LYS A 38 2.94 -16.60 9.73
N PRO A 39 2.38 -15.62 8.99
CA PRO A 39 2.32 -15.66 7.53
C PRO A 39 3.68 -15.85 6.86
N GLY A 40 4.71 -15.12 7.31
CA GLY A 40 6.07 -15.26 6.78
C GLY A 40 6.63 -16.68 6.92
N GLY A 41 6.42 -17.32 8.06
CA GLY A 41 6.82 -18.73 8.29
C GLY A 41 6.03 -19.75 7.46
N MET A 42 4.83 -19.39 7.01
CA MET A 42 3.97 -20.22 6.15
C MET A 42 4.19 -19.95 4.65
N GLY A 43 5.24 -19.21 4.29
CA GLY A 43 5.47 -18.83 2.89
C GLY A 43 4.35 -17.96 2.33
N GLU A 44 3.81 -17.05 3.15
CA GLU A 44 2.75 -16.10 2.78
C GLU A 44 1.38 -16.74 2.47
N ALA A 45 1.21 -18.03 2.76
CA ALA A 45 -0.04 -18.76 2.59
C ALA A 45 -0.98 -18.60 3.81
N PHE A 46 -1.55 -17.40 4.00
CA PHE A 46 -2.31 -17.09 5.22
C PHE A 46 -3.77 -16.63 5.02
N VAL A 47 -4.20 -16.40 3.78
CA VAL A 47 -5.46 -15.69 3.44
C VAL A 47 -6.75 -16.32 3.99
N ALA A 48 -6.78 -17.65 4.14
CA ALA A 48 -7.92 -18.39 4.68
C ALA A 48 -7.85 -18.63 6.20
N LEU A 49 -6.65 -18.49 6.78
CA LEU A 49 -6.33 -18.84 8.16
C LEU A 49 -6.14 -17.60 9.06
N VAL A 50 -6.53 -16.44 8.56
CA VAL A 50 -6.40 -15.17 9.26
C VAL A 50 -7.22 -15.17 10.55
N ASP A 51 -6.51 -15.09 11.67
CA ASP A 51 -7.04 -15.18 13.03
C ASP A 51 -6.31 -14.24 14.02
N ASN A 52 -5.59 -13.21 13.51
CA ASN A 52 -4.74 -12.33 14.32
C ASN A 52 -4.76 -10.87 13.84
N ALA A 53 -3.96 -9.99 14.46
CA ALA A 53 -3.87 -8.57 14.12
C ALA A 53 -3.16 -8.26 12.78
N ASP A 54 -2.83 -9.28 11.99
CA ASP A 54 -2.35 -9.14 10.61
C ASP A 54 -3.52 -9.19 9.60
N ALA A 55 -4.76 -9.38 10.10
CA ALA A 55 -5.97 -9.46 9.28
C ALA A 55 -6.19 -8.26 8.33
N PRO A 56 -5.93 -6.99 8.73
CA PRO A 56 -6.06 -5.86 7.83
C PRO A 56 -5.25 -5.99 6.54
N TYR A 57 -4.11 -6.69 6.57
CA TYR A 57 -3.26 -6.89 5.38
C TYR A 57 -3.65 -8.15 4.59
N TRP A 58 -3.86 -9.27 5.27
CA TRP A 58 -4.09 -10.55 4.60
C TRP A 58 -5.51 -10.74 4.10
N ASN A 59 -6.50 -10.58 4.99
CA ASN A 59 -7.91 -10.72 4.69
C ASN A 59 -8.75 -10.08 5.80
N PRO A 60 -9.43 -8.94 5.55
CA PRO A 60 -10.20 -8.27 6.60
C PRO A 60 -11.37 -9.11 7.12
N ALA A 61 -11.88 -10.08 6.35
CA ALA A 61 -12.93 -10.99 6.82
C ALA A 61 -12.47 -11.86 8.00
N GLY A 62 -11.16 -11.98 8.23
CA GLY A 62 -10.58 -12.72 9.35
C GLY A 62 -10.79 -12.06 10.72
N LEU A 63 -11.12 -10.77 10.76
CA LEU A 63 -11.34 -10.03 12.03
C LEU A 63 -12.44 -10.67 12.90
N ILE A 64 -13.44 -11.30 12.29
CA ILE A 64 -14.54 -11.97 13.00
C ILE A 64 -14.04 -13.15 13.84
N PHE A 65 -12.91 -13.75 13.48
CA PHE A 65 -12.34 -14.89 14.20
C PHE A 65 -11.44 -14.47 15.36
N LEU A 66 -11.28 -13.17 15.62
CA LEU A 66 -10.54 -12.67 16.78
C LEU A 66 -11.33 -12.92 18.07
N GLU A 67 -10.73 -13.70 18.97
CA GLU A 67 -11.30 -13.98 20.30
C GLU A 67 -11.08 -12.82 21.29
N SER A 68 -10.14 -11.92 20.99
CA SER A 68 -9.76 -10.81 21.85
C SER A 68 -9.22 -9.63 21.04
N ASN A 69 -9.06 -8.48 21.70
CA ASN A 69 -8.38 -7.34 21.11
C ASN A 69 -6.88 -7.63 21.02
N LEU A 70 -6.34 -7.57 19.81
CA LEU A 70 -4.95 -7.85 19.52
C LEU A 70 -4.24 -6.62 18.96
N SER A 71 -2.93 -6.56 19.12
CA SER A 71 -2.11 -5.53 18.49
C SER A 71 -0.81 -6.13 18.00
N THR A 72 -0.40 -5.77 16.78
CA THR A 72 0.87 -6.22 16.19
C THR A 72 1.75 -5.01 15.92
N PHE A 73 3.02 -5.15 16.27
CA PHE A 73 4.10 -4.23 15.91
C PHE A 73 5.16 -5.05 15.17
N MET A 74 5.52 -4.62 13.96
CA MET A 74 6.55 -5.29 13.17
C MET A 74 7.72 -4.35 12.94
N PHE A 75 8.92 -4.88 13.17
CA PHE A 75 10.17 -4.25 12.80
C PHE A 75 10.89 -5.19 11.84
N ASP A 76 11.28 -4.67 10.69
CA ASP A 76 12.14 -5.39 9.76
C ASP A 76 13.60 -5.09 10.06
N LEU A 77 14.40 -6.14 10.15
CA LEU A 77 15.85 -6.04 10.33
C LEU A 77 16.47 -6.02 8.94
N ALA A 78 16.68 -4.82 8.40
CA ALA A 78 17.17 -4.65 7.05
C ALA A 78 18.52 -5.38 6.89
N ARG A 79 18.50 -6.56 6.28
CA ARG A 79 19.72 -7.24 5.83
C ARG A 79 20.07 -6.64 4.48
N SER A 80 20.92 -5.61 4.52
CA SER A 80 21.63 -5.07 3.35
C SER A 80 20.78 -4.25 2.38
N GLY A 81 20.96 -2.92 2.42
CA GLY A 81 21.00 -2.18 1.16
C GLY A 81 22.20 -2.65 0.32
N PRO A 82 22.24 -2.41 -1.00
CA PRO A 82 23.30 -2.86 -1.89
C PRO A 82 24.66 -2.14 -1.73
N LYS A 83 25.00 -1.66 -0.53
CA LYS A 83 26.35 -1.23 -0.16
C LYS A 83 26.64 -1.69 1.26
N GLY A 84 27.44 -2.74 1.37
CA GLY A 84 28.08 -3.10 2.63
C GLY A 84 29.16 -2.07 2.90
N GLU A 85 28.86 -1.10 3.75
CA GLU A 85 29.79 -0.27 4.54
C GLU A 85 28.96 0.83 5.20
N ASP A 86 28.28 0.48 6.29
CA ASP A 86 28.04 1.38 7.42
C ASP A 86 27.51 0.53 8.60
N VAL A 87 28.44 -0.26 9.14
CA VAL A 87 28.26 -0.97 10.41
C VAL A 87 29.10 -0.26 11.46
N VAL A 88 28.75 0.97 11.83
CA VAL A 88 29.30 1.63 13.03
C VAL A 88 28.27 2.62 13.62
N GLY A 89 27.78 2.35 14.84
CA GLY A 89 27.41 3.46 15.74
C GLY A 89 26.12 3.40 16.58
N LYS A 90 26.05 2.48 17.55
CA LYS A 90 25.37 2.67 18.86
C LYS A 90 23.97 3.32 18.88
N GLU A 91 22.95 2.68 18.31
CA GLU A 91 21.54 2.92 18.65
C GLU A 91 20.76 1.59 18.52
N PRO A 92 19.95 1.17 19.50
CA PRO A 92 19.25 -0.12 19.46
C PRO A 92 18.22 -0.27 18.30
N LEU A 93 17.93 0.83 17.59
CA LEU A 93 16.99 0.93 16.48
C LEU A 93 17.65 1.17 15.11
N GLN A 94 18.97 1.39 15.02
CA GLN A 94 19.65 1.56 13.73
C GLN A 94 19.60 0.27 12.90
N GLY A 95 19.19 0.37 11.64
CA GLY A 95 18.97 -0.76 10.74
C GLY A 95 17.64 -1.52 10.95
N LYS A 96 16.84 -1.14 11.95
CA LYS A 96 15.50 -1.70 12.18
C LYS A 96 14.45 -0.73 11.68
N ARG A 97 13.73 -1.10 10.63
CA ARG A 97 12.65 -0.28 10.08
C ARG A 97 11.35 -0.69 10.77
N PHE A 98 10.62 0.26 11.33
CA PHE A 98 9.27 0.01 11.80
C PHE A 98 8.36 -0.13 10.58
N THR A 99 7.81 -1.32 10.35
CA THR A 99 7.18 -1.70 9.07
C THR A 99 5.70 -2.02 9.18
N TYR A 100 5.16 -2.16 10.39
CA TYR A 100 3.73 -2.36 10.57
C TYR A 100 3.28 -2.04 11.99
N LEU A 101 2.10 -1.42 12.06
CA LEU A 101 1.35 -1.23 13.28
C LEU A 101 -0.09 -1.64 13.03
N SER A 102 -0.67 -2.43 13.92
CA SER A 102 -2.12 -2.65 13.90
C SER A 102 -2.71 -2.84 15.28
N PHE A 103 -3.93 -2.30 15.44
CA PHE A 103 -4.82 -2.53 16.56
C PHE A 103 -6.10 -3.16 16.00
N CYS A 104 -6.41 -4.37 16.43
CA CYS A 104 -7.53 -5.13 15.93
C CYS A 104 -8.48 -5.53 17.07
N SER A 105 -9.77 -5.48 16.76
CA SER A 105 -10.87 -6.04 17.55
C SER A 105 -11.79 -6.81 16.61
N SER A 106 -12.70 -7.62 17.15
CA SER A 106 -13.71 -8.31 16.35
C SER A 106 -14.67 -7.36 15.62
N LEU A 107 -14.81 -6.11 16.10
CA LEU A 107 -15.65 -5.07 15.49
C LEU A 107 -14.95 -4.31 14.35
N GLY A 108 -13.62 -4.35 14.28
CA GLY A 108 -12.85 -3.58 13.32
C GLY A 108 -11.39 -3.41 13.72
N ALA A 109 -10.61 -2.82 12.82
CA ALA A 109 -9.19 -2.60 13.04
C ALA A 109 -8.70 -1.28 12.45
N LEU A 110 -7.59 -0.81 13.00
CA LEU A 110 -6.75 0.25 12.45
C LEU A 110 -5.37 -0.32 12.18
N SER A 111 -4.78 0.01 11.03
CA SER A 111 -3.40 -0.33 10.74
C SER A 111 -2.67 0.77 9.98
N TRP A 112 -1.35 0.76 10.09
CA TRP A 112 -0.44 1.61 9.35
C TRP A 112 0.72 0.77 8.81
N ARG A 113 1.12 1.04 7.57
CA ARG A 113 2.32 0.47 6.96
C ARG A 113 2.95 1.39 5.92
N PRO A 114 4.28 1.45 5.82
CA PRO A 114 4.96 2.01 4.66
C PRO A 114 4.87 1.05 3.47
N LEU A 115 4.52 1.57 2.30
CA LEU A 115 4.56 0.84 1.02
C LEU A 115 5.90 1.03 0.31
N SER A 116 6.46 2.24 0.39
CA SER A 116 7.76 2.60 -0.18
C SER A 116 8.53 3.43 0.81
N ASN A 117 9.82 3.13 0.94
CA ASN A 117 10.82 4.01 1.57
C ASN A 117 12.16 3.70 0.90
N PHE A 118 12.32 4.26 -0.30
CA PHE A 118 13.48 4.07 -1.16
C PHE A 118 14.13 5.43 -1.43
N ARG A 119 15.45 5.46 -1.29
CA ARG A 119 16.31 6.56 -1.69
C ARG A 119 17.36 5.97 -2.62
N GLU A 120 17.38 6.48 -3.84
CA GLU A 120 18.33 6.08 -4.87
C GLU A 120 19.18 7.29 -5.25
N GLU A 121 20.48 7.08 -5.26
CA GLU A 121 21.48 8.10 -5.60
C GLU A 121 22.36 7.56 -6.71
N ASP A 122 22.30 8.22 -7.87
CA ASP A 122 23.22 7.99 -8.98
C ASP A 122 24.35 9.03 -8.91
N SER A 123 25.52 8.57 -8.46
CA SER A 123 26.72 9.41 -8.32
C SER A 123 27.34 9.84 -9.65
N VAL A 124 26.98 9.19 -10.78
CA VAL A 124 27.56 9.51 -12.10
C VAL A 124 26.83 10.69 -12.75
N LEU A 125 25.51 10.77 -12.58
CA LEU A 125 24.68 11.84 -13.15
C LEU A 125 24.22 12.87 -12.09
N TYR A 126 24.65 12.72 -10.83
CA TYR A 126 24.16 13.46 -9.66
C TYR A 126 22.62 13.57 -9.68
N SER A 127 21.97 12.40 -9.69
CA SER A 127 20.52 12.29 -9.59
C SER A 127 20.14 11.57 -8.30
N GLU A 128 19.27 12.20 -7.52
CA GLU A 128 18.71 11.65 -6.30
C GLU A 128 17.19 11.53 -6.46
N ARG A 129 16.67 10.36 -6.09
CA ARG A 129 15.24 10.09 -6.05
C ARG A 129 14.85 9.50 -4.71
N GLU A 130 13.89 10.13 -4.05
CA GLU A 130 13.33 9.68 -2.78
C GLU A 130 11.83 9.44 -2.92
N ILE A 131 11.38 8.24 -2.53
CA ILE A 131 9.98 7.83 -2.61
C ILE A 131 9.53 7.30 -1.25
N ASN A 132 8.66 8.05 -0.59
CA ASN A 132 8.05 7.67 0.67
C ASN A 132 6.54 7.57 0.50
N ILE A 133 5.95 6.40 0.77
CA ILE A 133 4.50 6.19 0.67
C ILE A 133 4.03 5.43 1.91
N ASN A 134 3.04 5.98 2.60
CA ASN A 134 2.40 5.39 3.77
C ASN A 134 0.94 5.05 3.46
N LYS A 135 0.48 3.88 3.92
CA LYS A 135 -0.91 3.41 3.86
C LYS A 135 -1.45 3.31 5.29
N TYR A 136 -2.54 4.02 5.56
CA TYR A 136 -3.31 3.94 6.79
C TYR A 136 -4.62 3.24 6.46
N THR A 137 -4.97 2.17 7.15
CA THR A 137 -6.13 1.35 6.81
C THR A 137 -7.06 1.20 8.00
N LEU A 138 -8.35 1.45 7.76
CA LEU A 138 -9.45 1.08 8.63
C LEU A 138 -10.12 -0.17 8.06
N SER A 139 -10.29 -1.19 8.90
CA SER A 139 -10.84 -2.48 8.49
C SER A 139 -12.12 -2.76 9.25
N PHE A 140 -13.10 -3.31 8.54
CA PHE A 140 -14.39 -3.71 9.09
C PHE A 140 -14.71 -5.12 8.61
N ALA A 141 -15.39 -5.91 9.44
CA ALA A 141 -15.82 -7.25 9.08
C ALA A 141 -17.21 -7.55 9.62
N ILE A 142 -18.00 -8.28 8.83
CA ILE A 142 -19.34 -8.71 9.20
C ILE A 142 -19.54 -10.21 8.94
N PRO A 143 -20.11 -10.96 9.89
CA PRO A 143 -20.51 -12.34 9.65
C PRO A 143 -21.83 -12.32 8.85
N TYR A 144 -21.77 -12.62 7.55
CA TYR A 144 -22.97 -12.66 6.70
C TYR A 144 -23.83 -13.91 6.97
N SER A 145 -23.19 -15.03 7.31
CA SER A 145 -23.83 -16.30 7.65
C SER A 145 -22.92 -17.11 8.56
N PRO A 146 -23.40 -18.18 9.24
CA PRO A 146 -22.55 -19.02 10.09
C PRO A 146 -21.31 -19.61 9.39
N LYS A 147 -21.33 -19.67 8.05
CA LYS A 147 -20.26 -20.18 7.21
C LYS A 147 -19.56 -19.10 6.36
N VAL A 148 -20.07 -17.88 6.30
CA VAL A 148 -19.56 -16.84 5.39
C VAL A 148 -19.28 -15.56 6.16
N SER A 149 -18.03 -15.11 6.07
CA SER A 149 -17.55 -13.87 6.64
C SER A 149 -17.13 -12.92 5.51
N PHE A 150 -17.47 -11.65 5.64
CA PHE A 150 -17.06 -10.60 4.72
C PHE A 150 -16.25 -9.54 5.45
N GLY A 151 -15.28 -8.94 4.77
CA GLY A 151 -14.49 -7.85 5.28
C GLY A 151 -14.20 -6.81 4.21
N MET A 152 -13.99 -5.58 4.66
CA MET A 152 -13.64 -4.45 3.80
C MET A 152 -12.61 -3.59 4.51
N ASN A 153 -11.66 -3.09 3.73
CA ASN A 153 -10.73 -2.06 4.16
C ASN A 153 -11.02 -0.75 3.43
N ILE A 154 -10.85 0.35 4.16
CA ILE A 154 -10.76 1.69 3.60
C ILE A 154 -9.38 2.21 3.96
N SER A 155 -8.59 2.55 2.96
CA SER A 155 -7.24 3.02 3.15
C SER A 155 -7.06 4.45 2.69
N TYR A 156 -6.30 5.22 3.45
CA TYR A 156 -5.76 6.51 3.07
C TYR A 156 -4.27 6.35 2.75
N LEU A 157 -3.84 6.91 1.63
CA LEU A 157 -2.47 6.86 1.15
C LEU A 157 -1.89 8.27 1.21
N HIS A 158 -0.69 8.40 1.76
CA HIS A 158 0.05 9.65 1.72
C HIS A 158 1.46 9.38 1.18
N GLY A 159 1.83 10.09 0.13
CA GLY A 159 3.09 9.93 -0.58
C GLY A 159 3.86 11.24 -0.67
N SER A 160 5.18 11.13 -0.65
CA SER A 160 6.12 12.19 -1.00
C SER A 160 7.13 11.65 -2.00
N LEU A 161 7.33 12.39 -3.08
CA LEU A 161 8.26 12.09 -4.16
C LEU A 161 9.22 13.27 -4.29
N GLY A 162 10.48 13.05 -3.94
CA GLY A 162 11.58 14.00 -4.14
C GLY A 162 12.42 13.57 -5.33
N ILE A 163 12.69 14.50 -6.24
CA ILE A 163 13.63 14.30 -7.36
C ILE A 163 14.57 15.49 -7.38
N ALA A 164 15.87 15.21 -7.33
CA ALA A 164 16.92 16.17 -7.61
C ALA A 164 17.76 15.62 -8.78
N GLN A 165 18.00 16.43 -9.79
CA GLN A 165 18.83 16.07 -10.94
C GLN A 165 19.68 17.27 -11.34
N GLU A 166 20.95 17.04 -11.65
CA GLU A 166 21.87 18.11 -12.09
C GLU A 166 21.93 18.24 -13.62
N VAL A 167 21.78 17.14 -14.36
CA VAL A 167 21.91 17.07 -15.82
C VAL A 167 20.54 16.75 -16.45
N PRO A 168 20.10 17.43 -17.55
CA PRO A 168 20.80 18.46 -18.32
C PRO A 168 20.74 19.87 -17.71
N SER A 169 19.89 20.08 -16.71
CA SER A 169 19.78 21.33 -15.96
C SER A 169 19.41 21.03 -14.51
N PRO A 170 19.95 21.76 -13.53
CA PRO A 170 19.66 21.54 -12.13
C PRO A 170 18.17 21.78 -11.85
N GLN A 171 17.49 20.71 -11.47
CA GLN A 171 16.08 20.74 -11.12
C GLN A 171 15.88 19.93 -9.84
N ALA A 172 15.21 20.55 -8.88
CA ALA A 172 14.74 19.90 -7.67
C ALA A 172 13.23 20.07 -7.60
N ASN A 173 12.51 18.97 -7.48
CA ASN A 173 11.06 18.97 -7.34
C ASN A 173 10.64 18.05 -6.20
N ILE A 174 9.72 18.52 -5.37
CA ILE A 174 9.11 17.73 -4.30
C ILE A 174 7.62 17.73 -4.56
N SER A 175 7.10 16.57 -4.94
CA SER A 175 5.67 16.36 -5.15
C SER A 175 5.07 15.59 -4.00
N THR A 176 3.89 16.03 -3.55
CA THR A 176 3.11 15.33 -2.54
C THR A 176 1.91 14.67 -3.17
N GLY A 177 1.51 13.52 -2.61
CA GLY A 177 0.41 12.72 -3.12
C GLY A 177 -0.53 12.29 -2.00
N ASN A 178 -1.83 12.41 -2.25
CA ASN A 178 -2.85 11.86 -1.37
C ASN A 178 -3.72 10.89 -2.15
N GLY A 179 -4.11 9.79 -1.52
CA GLY A 179 -4.80 8.71 -2.18
C GLY A 179 -5.76 7.98 -1.27
N TRP A 180 -6.54 7.11 -1.88
CA TRP A 180 -7.46 6.24 -1.19
C TRP A 180 -7.50 4.87 -1.86
N GLY A 181 -7.89 3.85 -1.09
CA GLY A 181 -8.02 2.49 -1.58
C GLY A 181 -9.10 1.73 -0.84
N LEU A 182 -9.63 0.71 -1.52
CA LEU A 182 -10.55 -0.27 -0.95
C LEU A 182 -9.98 -1.66 -1.14
N ASP A 183 -10.02 -2.46 -0.08
CA ASP A 183 -9.74 -3.89 -0.14
C ASP A 183 -10.97 -4.68 0.28
N TRP A 184 -11.13 -5.88 -0.25
CA TRP A 184 -12.28 -6.74 -0.02
C TRP A 184 -11.83 -8.13 0.42
N GLY A 185 -12.51 -8.69 1.40
CA GLY A 185 -12.21 -9.99 1.97
C GLY A 185 -13.45 -10.86 2.08
N LEU A 186 -13.30 -12.14 1.79
CA LEU A 186 -14.32 -13.15 2.01
C LEU A 186 -13.66 -14.42 2.57
N ILE A 187 -14.28 -15.01 3.60
CA ILE A 187 -13.90 -16.31 4.13
C ILE A 187 -15.15 -17.20 4.18
N TYR A 188 -15.03 -18.41 3.61
CA TYR A 188 -16.01 -19.47 3.70
C TYR A 188 -15.50 -20.60 4.58
N THR A 189 -16.21 -20.88 5.67
CA THR A 189 -15.92 -21.97 6.61
C THR A 189 -16.83 -23.16 6.29
N HIS A 190 -16.29 -24.18 5.64
CA HIS A 190 -17.03 -25.41 5.36
C HIS A 190 -17.16 -26.27 6.62
N SER A 191 -16.04 -26.45 7.31
CA SER A 191 -15.90 -27.18 8.58
C SER A 191 -14.78 -26.53 9.42
N PRO A 192 -14.63 -26.88 10.72
CA PRO A 192 -13.53 -26.35 11.54
C PRO A 192 -12.13 -26.64 10.99
N LEU A 193 -11.99 -27.63 10.11
CA LEU A 193 -10.74 -28.07 9.50
C LEU A 193 -10.57 -27.59 8.05
N LEU A 194 -11.59 -26.94 7.47
CA LEU A 194 -11.55 -26.50 6.09
C LEU A 194 -12.21 -25.13 5.92
N LYS A 195 -11.36 -24.13 5.71
CA LYS A 195 -11.69 -22.76 5.35
C LYS A 195 -11.15 -22.45 3.97
N MET A 196 -11.88 -21.61 3.25
CA MET A 196 -11.46 -21.04 1.98
C MET A 196 -11.52 -19.52 2.11
N GLY A 197 -10.51 -18.82 1.60
CA GLY A 197 -10.37 -17.38 1.71
C GLY A 197 -10.09 -16.75 0.36
N ILE A 198 -10.73 -15.62 0.09
CA ILE A 198 -10.47 -14.75 -1.05
C ILE A 198 -10.23 -13.35 -0.50
N SER A 199 -9.17 -12.70 -0.96
CA SER A 199 -8.82 -11.33 -0.60
C SER A 199 -8.43 -10.57 -1.86
N LEU A 200 -9.07 -9.43 -2.09
CA LEU A 200 -8.82 -8.53 -3.21
C LEU A 200 -8.30 -7.20 -2.66
N GLU A 201 -6.99 -7.00 -2.71
CA GLU A 201 -6.34 -5.77 -2.29
C GLU A 201 -6.31 -4.76 -3.44
N ASN A 202 -6.49 -3.48 -3.12
CA ASN A 202 -6.45 -2.35 -4.04
C ASN A 202 -7.51 -2.43 -5.16
N GLY A 203 -8.71 -2.89 -4.82
CA GLY A 203 -9.82 -3.09 -5.76
C GLY A 203 -10.94 -2.08 -5.61
N PRO A 204 -10.81 -0.76 -5.85
CA PRO A 204 -9.73 0.00 -6.48
C PRO A 204 -8.84 0.77 -5.48
N ALA A 205 -7.68 1.28 -5.93
CA ALA A 205 -6.89 2.24 -5.18
C ALA A 205 -6.08 3.19 -6.07
N TYR A 206 -6.03 4.47 -5.70
CA TYR A 206 -5.41 5.54 -6.46
C TYR A 206 -4.67 6.52 -5.56
N ILE A 207 -3.57 7.08 -6.06
CA ILE A 207 -2.87 8.22 -5.45
C ILE A 207 -2.82 9.38 -6.45
N TYR A 208 -3.14 10.58 -5.98
CA TYR A 208 -3.19 11.80 -6.77
C TYR A 208 -2.03 12.71 -6.38
N TRP A 209 -1.13 12.95 -7.32
CA TRP A 209 0.07 13.77 -7.10
C TRP A 209 -0.17 15.24 -7.43
N SER A 210 0.52 16.13 -6.71
CA SER A 210 0.49 17.58 -6.94
C SER A 210 1.01 17.95 -8.32
N ASP A 211 2.12 17.33 -8.73
CA ASP A 211 2.86 17.75 -9.94
C ASP A 211 2.82 16.69 -11.04
N TYR A 212 2.42 15.46 -10.71
CA TYR A 212 2.32 14.31 -11.62
C TYR A 212 0.88 13.83 -11.81
N ARG A 213 0.66 12.97 -12.82
CA ARG A 213 -0.61 12.25 -13.01
C ARG A 213 -0.88 11.30 -11.86
N SER A 214 -2.15 10.96 -11.65
CA SER A 214 -2.56 9.97 -10.67
C SER A 214 -2.05 8.57 -11.03
N ASP A 215 -1.57 7.84 -10.04
CA ASP A 215 -1.21 6.44 -10.19
C ASP A 215 -2.27 5.52 -9.59
N ARG A 216 -2.46 4.37 -10.23
CA ARG A 216 -3.28 3.29 -9.72
C ARG A 216 -2.39 2.26 -9.05
N LEU A 217 -2.75 1.87 -7.83
CA LEU A 217 -2.02 0.81 -7.13
C LEU A 217 -2.29 -0.56 -7.79
N PRO A 218 -1.31 -1.48 -7.71
CA PRO A 218 -1.44 -2.84 -8.22
C PRO A 218 -2.59 -3.59 -7.55
N LEU A 219 -3.48 -4.18 -8.34
CA LEU A 219 -4.55 -5.05 -7.83
C LEU A 219 -3.95 -6.40 -7.46
N ASN A 220 -4.06 -6.81 -6.19
CA ASN A 220 -3.59 -8.10 -5.74
C ASN A 220 -4.77 -9.00 -5.37
N LEU A 221 -4.91 -10.12 -6.07
CA LEU A 221 -5.89 -11.16 -5.75
C LEU A 221 -5.18 -12.31 -5.04
N ARG A 222 -5.61 -12.61 -3.82
CA ARG A 222 -5.14 -13.76 -3.05
C ARG A 222 -6.28 -14.74 -2.82
N VAL A 223 -6.04 -16.01 -3.10
CA VAL A 223 -6.98 -17.10 -2.87
C VAL A 223 -6.25 -18.20 -2.13
N GLY A 224 -6.88 -18.78 -1.11
CA GLY A 224 -6.29 -19.85 -0.32
C GLY A 224 -7.32 -20.77 0.32
N MET A 225 -6.85 -21.91 0.79
CA MET A 225 -7.61 -22.83 1.64
C MET A 225 -6.70 -23.37 2.75
N GLY A 226 -7.28 -23.78 3.87
CA GLY A 226 -6.54 -24.35 5.00
C GLY A 226 -7.44 -24.85 6.11
#